data_AF-A0ABD3KLV6-F1
#
_entry.id   AF-A0ABD3KLV6-F1
#
_cell.length_a   1.000
_cell.length_b   1.000
_cell.length_c   1.000
_cell.angle_alpha   90.00
_cell.angle_beta   90.00
_cell.angle_gamma   90.00
#
_symmetry.space_group_name_H-M   'P 1'
#
loop_
_entity.id
_entity.type
_entity.pdbx_description
1 polymer ?
#
loop_
_entity_poly.entity_id
_entity_poly.type
_entity_poly.pdbx_seq_one_letter_code
_entity_poly.pdbx_strand_id
1 'polypeptide(L)'
;MEEVVIVGAGIAGLATAVALKKVGVRALVLERSEELRTTGAALGLFANAWVALDALGVSDKLAALYAPLKRGYITDVKTKSIQEVHYPGNRNGAQPRAVHRKVLLEVLAEELPPNSIRFFSKITSIETQVEHGLSICIVMLDDGTIIKSKVVIGCDGVHSIVARWLGLRPPVYLGRSAGRGLSVFLKGHGFDHGHALQQFVDVGKRAGFIALNDRNCIGSLWPRVLLKVWKKEQIQKLYKGR
;
A
#
# COMPACT_ATOMS: atom_id res chain seq x y z
N MET A 1 13.69 11.72 -25.01
CA MET A 1 12.75 10.58 -25.19
C MET A 1 13.04 9.61 -24.08
N GLU A 2 12.04 9.30 -23.28
CA GLU A 2 12.16 8.35 -22.18
C GLU A 2 12.08 6.91 -22.70
N GLU A 3 12.78 6.01 -22.03
CA GLU A 3 12.68 4.58 -22.34
C GLU A 3 11.40 3.99 -21.75
N VAL A 4 11.18 4.25 -20.46
CA VAL A 4 9.96 3.86 -19.74
C VAL A 4 9.43 5.04 -18.94
N VAL A 5 8.13 5.29 -19.03
CA VAL A 5 7.40 6.19 -18.15
C VAL A 5 6.48 5.37 -17.26
N ILE A 6 6.56 5.56 -15.95
CA ILE A 6 5.66 4.95 -14.97
C ILE A 6 4.72 6.03 -14.47
N VAL A 7 3.41 5.80 -14.57
CA VAL A 7 2.40 6.75 -14.09
C VAL A 7 2.01 6.42 -12.65
N GLY A 8 2.40 7.26 -11.71
CA GLY A 8 2.04 7.19 -10.28
C GLY A 8 3.19 6.71 -9.38
N ALA A 9 3.54 7.50 -8.37
CA ALA A 9 4.54 7.14 -7.34
C ALA A 9 3.90 6.46 -6.12
N GLY A 10 2.93 5.58 -6.36
CA GLY A 10 2.42 4.66 -5.34
C GLY A 10 3.36 3.48 -5.09
N ILE A 11 2.99 2.58 -4.18
CA ILE A 11 3.78 1.37 -3.87
C ILE A 11 4.10 0.58 -5.14
N ALA A 12 3.11 0.37 -6.00
CA ALA A 12 3.30 -0.36 -7.25
C ALA A 12 4.27 0.36 -8.21
N GLY A 13 4.14 1.67 -8.36
CA GLY A 13 4.99 2.45 -9.27
C GLY A 13 6.43 2.54 -8.79
N LEU A 14 6.66 2.79 -7.50
CA LEU A 14 8.00 2.80 -6.92
C LEU A 14 8.63 1.40 -6.96
N ALA A 15 7.89 0.34 -6.61
CA ALA A 15 8.37 -1.04 -6.72
C ALA A 15 8.74 -1.39 -8.17
N THR A 16 7.95 -0.95 -9.16
CA THR A 16 8.24 -1.16 -10.58
C THR A 16 9.50 -0.41 -11.01
N ALA A 17 9.66 0.84 -10.60
CA ALA A 17 10.85 1.64 -10.88
C ALA A 17 12.12 0.98 -10.29
N VAL A 18 12.05 0.48 -9.06
CA VAL A 18 13.16 -0.24 -8.41
C VAL A 18 13.47 -1.53 -9.18
N ALA A 19 12.46 -2.29 -9.58
CA ALA A 19 12.66 -3.50 -10.38
C ALA A 19 13.35 -3.20 -11.71
N LEU A 20 12.91 -2.17 -12.44
CA LEU A 20 13.51 -1.74 -13.71
C LEU A 20 14.96 -1.28 -13.53
N LYS A 21 15.24 -0.49 -12.48
CA LYS A 21 16.60 -0.09 -12.11
C LYS A 21 17.51 -1.31 -11.93
N LYS A 22 17.05 -2.36 -11.24
CA LYS A 22 17.86 -3.57 -10.98
C LYS A 22 18.24 -4.32 -12.25
N VAL A 23 17.45 -4.21 -13.31
CA VAL A 23 17.75 -4.80 -14.62
C VAL A 23 18.38 -3.80 -15.60
N GLY A 24 18.78 -2.62 -15.13
CA GLY A 24 19.49 -1.61 -15.93
C GLY A 24 18.60 -0.76 -16.84
N VAL A 25 17.27 -0.83 -16.69
CA VAL A 25 16.33 -0.04 -17.49
C VAL A 25 16.01 1.27 -16.78
N ARG A 26 16.17 2.39 -17.48
CA ARG A 26 15.85 3.71 -16.93
C ARG A 26 14.35 3.98 -17.04
N ALA A 27 13.76 4.45 -15.95
CA ALA A 27 12.35 4.79 -15.89
C ALA A 27 12.13 6.14 -15.22
N LEU A 28 11.25 6.96 -15.80
CA LEU A 28 10.75 8.19 -15.21
C LEU A 28 9.40 7.93 -14.55
N VAL A 29 9.30 8.15 -13.24
CA VAL A 29 8.03 8.07 -12.50
C VAL A 29 7.36 9.44 -12.49
N LEU A 30 6.13 9.53 -12.96
CA LEU A 30 5.32 10.75 -12.94
C LEU A 30 4.32 10.68 -11.79
N GLU A 31 4.40 11.62 -10.85
CA GLU A 31 3.48 11.74 -9.72
C GLU A 31 2.74 13.08 -9.78
N ARG A 32 1.40 13.02 -9.71
CA ARG A 32 0.54 14.21 -9.77
C ARG A 32 0.61 15.09 -8.53
N SER A 33 1.14 14.57 -7.44
CA SER A 33 1.24 15.26 -6.15
C SER A 33 2.51 16.07 -6.04
N GLU A 34 2.54 17.03 -5.12
CA GLU A 34 3.73 17.84 -4.83
C GLU A 34 4.87 17.03 -4.20
N GLU A 35 4.51 15.99 -3.44
CA GLU A 35 5.44 15.11 -2.75
C GLU A 35 4.91 13.67 -2.76
N LEU A 36 5.74 12.73 -2.30
CA LEU A 36 5.29 11.37 -2.04
C LEU A 36 4.14 11.41 -1.05
N ARG A 37 2.94 11.02 -1.48
CA ARG A 37 1.78 10.94 -0.58
C ARG A 37 2.00 9.86 0.46
N THR A 38 2.54 10.27 1.59
CA THR A 38 2.75 9.43 2.77
C THR A 38 1.51 9.33 3.65
N THR A 39 0.43 10.05 3.30
CA THR A 39 -0.87 9.93 3.96
C THR A 39 -1.43 8.51 3.81
N GLY A 40 -1.97 8.00 4.91
CA GLY A 40 -2.49 6.63 5.01
C GLY A 40 -2.03 5.95 6.29
N ALA A 41 -2.77 4.92 6.69
CA ALA A 41 -2.41 4.10 7.84
C ALA A 41 -1.28 3.11 7.46
N ALA A 42 -1.29 1.94 8.08
CA ALA A 42 -0.43 0.83 7.73
C ALA A 42 -1.08 -0.18 6.75
N LEU A 43 -0.27 -1.13 6.30
CA LEU A 43 -0.67 -2.27 5.47
C LEU A 43 -0.20 -3.56 6.13
N GLY A 44 -1.06 -4.57 6.13
CA GLY A 44 -0.64 -5.94 6.43
C GLY A 44 0.00 -6.54 5.18
N LEU A 45 1.30 -6.79 5.23
CA LEU A 45 2.05 -7.46 4.18
C LEU A 45 2.23 -8.93 4.55
N PHE A 46 1.72 -9.82 3.71
CA PHE A 46 1.86 -11.27 3.87
C PHE A 46 3.15 -11.77 3.21
N ALA A 47 3.46 -13.06 3.40
CA ALA A 47 4.73 -13.65 2.99
C ALA A 47 5.08 -13.42 1.51
N ASN A 48 4.09 -13.42 0.61
CA ASN A 48 4.29 -13.13 -0.81
C ASN A 48 4.82 -11.70 -1.06
N ALA A 49 4.33 -10.71 -0.32
CA ALA A 49 4.83 -9.34 -0.44
C ALA A 49 6.28 -9.23 0.06
N TRP A 50 6.64 -9.96 1.12
CA TRP A 50 8.00 -9.99 1.63
C TRP A 50 8.99 -10.65 0.67
N VAL A 51 8.58 -11.71 -0.04
CA VAL A 51 9.38 -12.29 -1.13
C VAL A 51 9.62 -11.27 -2.25
N ALA A 52 8.60 -10.49 -2.62
CA ALA A 52 8.77 -9.44 -3.61
C ALA A 52 9.70 -8.31 -3.11
N LEU A 53 9.55 -7.87 -1.86
CA LEU A 53 10.41 -6.85 -1.25
C LEU A 53 11.88 -7.29 -1.13
N ASP A 54 12.10 -8.58 -0.90
CA ASP A 54 13.42 -9.19 -0.88
C ASP A 54 14.08 -9.16 -2.26
N ALA A 55 13.33 -9.55 -3.30
CA ALA A 55 13.79 -9.42 -4.68
C ALA A 55 14.12 -7.96 -5.06
N LEU A 56 13.41 -6.99 -4.49
CA LEU A 56 13.68 -5.56 -4.66
C LEU A 56 14.88 -5.07 -3.80
N GLY A 57 15.32 -5.83 -2.80
CA GLY A 57 16.45 -5.48 -1.92
C GLY A 57 16.10 -4.56 -0.76
N VAL A 58 14.80 -4.45 -0.41
CA VAL A 58 14.31 -3.53 0.64
C VAL A 58 13.70 -4.24 1.85
N SER A 59 13.66 -5.58 1.83
CA SER A 59 13.14 -6.42 2.90
C SER A 59 13.81 -6.10 4.24
N ASP A 60 15.14 -6.10 4.29
CA ASP A 60 15.91 -5.94 5.55
C ASP A 60 15.66 -4.59 6.24
N LYS A 61 15.60 -3.50 5.46
CA LYS A 61 15.28 -2.15 5.97
C LYS A 61 13.94 -2.12 6.71
N LEU A 62 12.93 -2.82 6.16
CA LEU A 62 11.62 -2.93 6.79
C LEU A 62 11.61 -3.95 7.92
N ALA A 63 12.39 -5.03 7.79
CA ALA A 63 12.42 -6.12 8.75
C ALA A 63 13.01 -5.68 10.11
N ALA A 64 13.93 -4.72 10.09
CA ALA A 64 14.50 -4.09 11.28
C ALA A 64 13.47 -3.24 12.07
N LEU A 65 12.43 -2.75 11.40
CA LEU A 65 11.46 -1.80 11.98
C LEU A 65 10.15 -2.46 12.43
N TYR A 66 9.77 -3.59 11.82
CA TYR A 66 8.44 -4.19 12.01
C TYR A 66 8.54 -5.66 12.39
N ALA A 67 8.09 -6.02 13.59
CA ALA A 67 8.12 -7.41 14.05
C ALA A 67 7.11 -8.31 13.29
N PRO A 68 7.43 -9.59 13.06
CA PRO A 68 6.52 -10.55 12.43
C PRO A 68 5.31 -10.87 13.32
N LEU A 69 4.15 -11.00 12.68
CA LEU A 69 2.93 -11.54 13.27
C LEU A 69 3.04 -13.06 13.29
N LYS A 70 3.02 -13.63 14.49
CA LYS A 70 3.07 -15.10 14.67
C LYS A 70 1.69 -15.73 14.69
N ARG A 71 0.69 -14.95 15.12
CA ARG A 71 -0.68 -15.41 15.37
C ARG A 71 -1.71 -14.39 14.91
N GLY A 72 -2.93 -14.85 14.74
CA GLY A 72 -4.13 -14.05 14.59
C GLY A 72 -5.27 -14.66 15.39
N TYR A 73 -6.20 -13.84 15.82
CA TYR A 73 -7.39 -14.26 16.55
C TYR A 73 -8.60 -13.71 15.80
N ILE A 74 -9.52 -14.62 15.46
CA ILE A 74 -10.79 -14.29 14.83
C ILE A 74 -11.88 -14.55 15.86
N THR A 75 -12.49 -13.48 16.34
CA THR A 75 -13.54 -13.49 17.34
C THR A 75 -14.89 -13.30 16.66
N ASP A 76 -15.79 -14.28 16.79
CA ASP A 76 -17.19 -14.09 16.47
C ASP A 76 -17.84 -13.20 17.54
N VAL A 77 -18.39 -12.06 17.12
CA VAL A 77 -18.92 -11.06 18.05
C VAL A 77 -20.19 -11.56 18.76
N LYS A 78 -20.98 -12.44 18.11
CA LYS A 78 -22.25 -12.96 18.61
C LYS A 78 -22.02 -14.12 19.58
N THR A 79 -21.24 -15.13 19.17
CA THR A 79 -21.01 -16.35 19.95
C THR A 79 -19.86 -16.20 20.95
N LYS A 80 -19.01 -15.18 20.78
CA LYS A 80 -17.74 -14.99 21.51
C LYS A 80 -16.71 -16.10 21.28
N SER A 81 -16.93 -16.99 20.31
CA SER A 81 -15.92 -18.00 19.97
C SER A 81 -14.68 -17.31 19.39
N ILE A 82 -13.51 -17.81 19.77
CA ILE A 82 -12.23 -17.32 19.29
C ILE A 82 -11.56 -18.45 18.52
N GLN A 83 -11.27 -18.21 17.25
CA GLN A 83 -10.41 -19.07 16.46
C GLN A 83 -9.01 -18.48 16.41
N GLU A 84 -8.03 -19.26 16.83
CA GLU A 84 -6.61 -18.93 16.65
C GLU A 84 -6.14 -19.35 15.25
N VAL A 85 -5.41 -18.44 14.60
CA VAL A 85 -4.78 -18.65 13.30
C VAL A 85 -3.28 -18.53 13.50
N HIS A 86 -2.54 -19.58 13.15
CA HIS A 86 -1.08 -19.54 13.15
C HIS A 86 -0.58 -19.03 11.80
N TYR A 87 0.42 -18.14 11.84
CA TYR A 87 1.12 -17.67 10.64
C TYR A 87 2.52 -18.28 10.61
N PRO A 88 2.66 -19.54 10.14
CA PRO A 88 3.98 -20.13 9.94
C PRO A 88 4.74 -19.27 8.91
N GLY A 89 6.07 -19.16 9.10
CA GLY A 89 6.91 -18.61 8.04
C GLY A 89 6.76 -19.42 6.76
N ASN A 90 6.87 -18.77 5.60
CA ASN A 90 6.99 -19.51 4.35
C ASN A 90 8.36 -20.21 4.25
N ARG A 91 8.62 -20.91 3.13
CA ARG A 91 9.91 -21.60 2.88
C ARG A 91 11.14 -20.68 2.98
N ASN A 92 10.96 -19.37 2.82
CA ASN A 92 12.00 -18.36 2.92
C ASN A 92 12.00 -17.66 4.29
N GLY A 93 11.29 -18.19 5.28
CA GLY A 93 11.15 -17.59 6.61
C GLY A 93 10.28 -16.34 6.68
N ALA A 94 9.65 -15.93 5.57
CA ALA A 94 8.85 -14.71 5.53
C ALA A 94 7.52 -14.90 6.27
N GLN A 95 7.24 -13.99 7.20
CA GLN A 95 6.02 -13.97 8.00
C GLN A 95 5.25 -12.66 7.79
N PRO A 96 3.92 -12.65 7.98
CA PRO A 96 3.14 -11.42 7.84
C PRO A 96 3.63 -10.35 8.80
N ARG A 97 3.70 -9.11 8.33
CA ARG A 97 4.08 -7.93 9.14
C ARG A 97 3.15 -6.79 8.79
N ALA A 98 2.79 -5.97 9.78
CA ALA A 98 2.11 -4.72 9.50
C ALA A 98 3.15 -3.61 9.40
N VAL A 99 3.12 -2.85 8.30
CA VAL A 99 4.11 -1.81 8.00
C VAL A 99 3.42 -0.48 7.74
N HIS A 100 4.01 0.63 8.20
CA HIS A 100 3.48 1.95 7.83
C HIS A 100 3.62 2.14 6.32
N ARG A 101 2.54 2.59 5.68
CA ARG A 101 2.54 2.87 4.24
C ARG A 101 3.59 3.94 3.88
N LYS A 102 3.73 4.95 4.73
CA LYS A 102 4.76 6.00 4.62
C LYS A 102 6.17 5.40 4.49
N VAL A 103 6.58 4.61 5.48
CA VAL A 103 7.93 4.01 5.52
C VAL A 103 8.17 3.09 4.32
N LEU A 104 7.16 2.32 3.90
CA LEU A 104 7.28 1.48 2.71
C LEU A 104 7.54 2.30 1.42
N LEU A 105 6.84 3.42 1.24
CA LEU A 105 7.07 4.30 0.10
C LEU A 105 8.46 4.95 0.15
N GLU A 106 8.87 5.44 1.32
CA GLU A 106 10.18 6.07 1.53
C GLU A 106 11.31 5.10 1.21
N VAL A 107 11.28 3.91 1.80
CA VAL A 107 12.30 2.87 1.56
C VAL A 107 12.38 2.49 0.08
N LEU A 108 11.26 2.41 -0.65
CA LEU A 108 11.28 2.15 -2.09
C LEU A 108 11.80 3.33 -2.90
N ALA A 109 11.49 4.57 -2.50
CA ALA A 109 11.94 5.76 -3.19
C ALA A 109 13.45 6.01 -3.00
N GLU A 110 13.98 5.72 -1.81
CA GLU A 110 15.42 5.79 -1.50
C GLU A 110 16.27 4.87 -2.37
N GLU A 111 15.70 3.79 -2.90
CA GLU A 111 16.39 2.91 -3.84
C GLU A 111 16.52 3.53 -5.25
N LEU A 112 15.87 4.64 -5.55
CA LEU A 112 15.90 5.25 -6.87
C LEU A 112 16.96 6.36 -6.95
N PRO A 113 17.63 6.52 -8.10
CA PRO A 113 18.51 7.67 -8.33
C PRO A 113 17.75 9.00 -8.16
N PRO A 114 18.46 10.09 -7.80
CA PRO A 114 17.89 11.43 -7.82
C PRO A 114 17.18 11.72 -9.16
N ASN A 115 16.10 12.49 -9.12
CA ASN A 115 15.30 12.88 -10.29
C ASN A 115 14.60 11.74 -11.04
N SER A 116 14.56 10.52 -10.49
CA SER A 116 13.78 9.41 -11.06
C SER A 116 12.27 9.58 -10.90
N ILE A 117 11.85 10.49 -10.01
CA ILE A 117 10.45 10.84 -9.75
C ILE A 117 10.27 12.32 -10.09
N ARG A 118 9.32 12.63 -10.98
CA ARG A 118 8.87 13.99 -11.28
C ARG A 118 7.51 14.21 -10.63
N PHE A 119 7.47 15.10 -9.65
CA PHE A 119 6.25 15.55 -8.98
C PHE A 119 5.47 16.56 -9.84
N PHE A 120 4.30 16.97 -9.36
CA PHE A 120 3.40 17.90 -10.08
C PHE A 120 3.10 17.48 -11.53
N SER A 121 3.13 16.17 -11.80
CA SER A 121 3.02 15.62 -13.15
C SER A 121 1.68 14.94 -13.35
N LYS A 122 0.60 15.72 -13.34
CA LYS A 122 -0.74 15.19 -13.59
C LYS A 122 -0.94 15.01 -15.09
N ILE A 123 -1.10 13.75 -15.50
CA ILE A 123 -1.36 13.42 -16.90
C ILE A 123 -2.80 13.79 -17.26
N THR A 124 -2.96 14.46 -18.41
CA THR A 124 -4.25 14.85 -18.99
C THR A 124 -4.68 13.93 -20.12
N SER A 125 -3.74 13.44 -20.92
CA SER A 125 -4.00 12.44 -21.96
C SER A 125 -2.76 11.63 -22.32
N ILE A 126 -3.01 10.51 -22.99
CA ILE A 126 -1.98 9.61 -23.54
C ILE A 126 -2.42 9.26 -24.96
N GLU A 127 -1.50 9.38 -25.90
CA GLU A 127 -1.71 9.06 -27.31
C GLU A 127 -0.60 8.16 -27.82
N THR A 128 -0.87 7.41 -28.88
CA THR A 128 0.14 6.64 -29.61
C THR A 128 0.40 7.31 -30.94
N GLN A 129 1.66 7.53 -31.27
CA GLN A 129 2.08 8.03 -32.58
C GLN A 129 3.11 7.09 -33.19
N VAL A 130 3.26 7.15 -34.51
CA VAL A 130 4.31 6.40 -35.22
C VAL A 130 5.36 7.40 -35.69
N GLU A 131 6.57 7.32 -35.16
CA GLU A 131 7.72 8.11 -35.59
C GLU A 131 8.78 7.16 -36.15
N HIS A 132 9.22 7.40 -37.39
CA HIS A 132 10.23 6.58 -38.06
C HIS A 132 9.93 5.06 -38.05
N GLY A 133 8.65 4.70 -38.15
CA GLY A 133 8.20 3.30 -38.13
C GLY A 133 8.12 2.67 -36.74
N LEU A 134 8.40 3.42 -35.67
CA LEU A 134 8.29 2.97 -34.28
C LEU A 134 7.07 3.58 -33.61
N SER A 135 6.29 2.73 -32.93
CA SER A 135 5.18 3.18 -32.08
C SER A 135 5.74 3.81 -30.81
N ILE A 136 5.35 5.05 -30.54
CA ILE A 136 5.75 5.82 -29.36
C ILE A 136 4.52 6.32 -28.61
N CYS A 137 4.64 6.45 -27.30
CA CYS A 137 3.62 7.04 -26.45
C CYS A 137 3.90 8.53 -26.24
N ILE A 138 2.89 9.36 -26.46
CA ILE A 138 2.88 10.79 -26.15
C ILE A 138 2.06 10.99 -24.89
N VAL A 139 2.72 11.44 -23.83
CA VAL A 139 2.09 11.71 -22.52
C VAL A 139 2.00 13.21 -22.34
N MET A 140 0.78 13.73 -22.22
CA MET A 140 0.53 15.17 -21.99
C MET A 140 0.25 15.43 -20.51
N LEU A 141 0.92 16.44 -19.95
CA LEU A 141 0.72 16.90 -18.57
C LEU A 141 -0.24 18.11 -18.54
N ASP A 142 -0.74 18.44 -17.35
CA ASP A 142 -1.63 19.60 -17.15
C ASP A 142 -0.93 20.95 -17.21
N ASP A 143 0.40 20.98 -17.06
CA ASP A 143 1.24 22.16 -17.29
C ASP A 143 1.59 22.39 -18.78
N GLY A 144 1.07 21.54 -19.68
CA GLY A 144 1.35 21.58 -21.12
C GLY A 144 2.64 20.87 -21.54
N THR A 145 3.42 20.31 -20.60
CA THR A 145 4.59 19.50 -20.92
C THR A 145 4.19 18.25 -21.70
N ILE A 146 4.95 17.94 -22.75
CA ILE A 146 4.82 16.71 -23.53
C ILE A 146 6.01 15.80 -23.27
N ILE A 147 5.74 14.57 -22.86
CA ILE A 147 6.75 13.53 -22.63
C ILE A 147 6.57 12.43 -23.66
N LYS A 148 7.62 12.18 -24.46
CA LYS A 148 7.67 11.06 -25.41
C LYS A 148 8.35 9.86 -24.76
N SER A 149 7.72 8.68 -24.81
CA SER A 149 8.25 7.44 -24.25
C SER A 149 8.08 6.25 -25.20
N LYS A 150 8.96 5.25 -25.10
CA LYS A 150 8.76 3.95 -25.78
C LYS A 150 7.70 3.10 -25.08
N VAL A 151 7.65 3.16 -23.76
CA VAL A 151 6.73 2.36 -22.93
C VAL A 151 6.08 3.24 -21.86
N VAL A 152 4.80 3.04 -21.63
CA VAL A 152 4.06 3.63 -20.49
C VAL A 152 3.50 2.52 -19.61
N ILE A 153 3.80 2.56 -18.31
CA ILE A 153 3.29 1.62 -17.30
C ILE A 153 2.32 2.33 -16.38
N GLY A 154 1.07 1.87 -16.33
CA GLY A 154 0.04 2.41 -15.44
C GLY A 154 0.15 1.89 -14.01
N CYS A 155 0.51 2.77 -13.07
CA CYS A 155 0.55 2.52 -11.62
C CYS A 155 -0.29 3.55 -10.84
N ASP A 156 -1.28 4.15 -11.50
CA ASP A 156 -2.04 5.33 -11.11
C ASP A 156 -3.38 5.02 -10.40
N GLY A 157 -3.51 3.76 -9.94
CA GLY A 157 -4.54 3.34 -9.00
C GLY A 157 -5.95 3.22 -9.59
N VAL A 158 -6.96 3.23 -8.72
CA VAL A 158 -8.35 2.90 -9.07
C VAL A 158 -9.02 3.87 -10.06
N HIS A 159 -8.47 5.08 -10.23
CA HIS A 159 -8.96 6.10 -11.17
C HIS A 159 -8.03 6.26 -12.37
N SER A 160 -7.31 5.20 -12.72
CA SER A 160 -6.25 5.18 -13.71
C SER A 160 -6.65 5.80 -15.06
N ILE A 161 -5.85 6.76 -15.52
CA ILE A 161 -5.94 7.29 -16.88
C ILE A 161 -5.36 6.31 -17.89
N VAL A 162 -4.32 5.58 -17.52
CA VAL A 162 -3.71 4.54 -18.38
C VAL A 162 -4.72 3.43 -18.67
N ALA A 163 -5.46 2.96 -17.65
CA ALA A 163 -6.50 1.95 -17.82
C ALA A 163 -7.63 2.44 -18.74
N ARG A 164 -8.05 3.71 -18.61
CA ARG A 164 -9.06 4.31 -19.50
C ARG A 164 -8.56 4.40 -20.94
N TRP A 165 -7.31 4.83 -21.12
CA TRP A 165 -6.67 4.92 -22.43
C TRP A 165 -6.58 3.55 -23.12
N LEU A 166 -6.30 2.48 -22.37
CA LEU A 166 -6.30 1.10 -22.85
C LEU A 166 -7.71 0.51 -23.07
N GLY A 167 -8.79 1.27 -22.82
CA GLY A 167 -10.16 0.79 -22.96
C GLY A 167 -10.57 -0.25 -21.91
N LEU A 168 -9.88 -0.32 -20.76
CA LEU A 168 -10.23 -1.23 -19.68
C LEU A 168 -11.53 -0.79 -18.99
N ARG A 169 -12.28 -1.78 -18.49
CA ARG A 169 -13.54 -1.52 -17.80
C ARG A 169 -13.33 -0.69 -16.52
N PRO A 170 -14.26 0.22 -16.20
CA PRO A 170 -14.20 0.99 -14.96
C PRO A 170 -14.34 0.08 -13.73
N PRO A 171 -13.83 0.51 -12.56
CA PRO A 171 -13.98 -0.25 -11.33
C PRO A 171 -15.45 -0.40 -10.95
N VAL A 172 -15.82 -1.59 -10.47
CA VAL A 172 -17.17 -1.90 -10.00
C VAL A 172 -17.25 -1.73 -8.49
N TYR A 173 -18.22 -0.97 -8.01
CA TYR A 173 -18.46 -0.82 -6.58
C TYR A 173 -19.09 -2.09 -5.99
N LEU A 174 -18.44 -2.67 -4.99
CA LEU A 174 -18.86 -3.94 -4.36
C LEU A 174 -19.92 -3.79 -3.25
N GLY A 175 -20.51 -2.60 -3.07
CA GLY A 175 -21.48 -2.36 -2.00
C GLY A 175 -20.89 -2.32 -0.59
N ARG A 176 -19.56 -2.22 -0.46
CA ARG A 176 -18.84 -2.26 0.83
C ARG A 176 -17.89 -1.09 0.97
N SER A 177 -17.78 -0.57 2.18
CA SER A 177 -16.81 0.46 2.56
C SER A 177 -16.06 0.06 3.83
N ALA A 178 -14.85 0.58 3.98
CA ALA A 178 -13.99 0.31 5.12
C ALA A 178 -13.42 1.62 5.68
N GLY A 179 -13.63 1.86 6.97
CA GLY A 179 -12.89 2.88 7.71
C GLY A 179 -11.55 2.31 8.16
N ARG A 180 -10.47 3.09 8.06
CA ARG A 180 -9.14 2.73 8.58
C ARG A 180 -8.58 3.87 9.41
N GLY A 181 -7.94 3.54 10.52
CA GLY A 181 -7.32 4.51 11.42
C GLY A 181 -5.98 4.02 11.95
N LEU A 182 -5.11 4.97 12.27
CA LEU A 182 -3.90 4.74 13.04
C LEU A 182 -4.13 5.31 14.44
N SER A 183 -3.91 4.50 15.46
CA SER A 183 -4.02 4.88 16.87
C SER A 183 -2.63 4.91 17.50
N VAL A 184 -2.31 6.01 18.17
CA VAL A 184 -1.02 6.23 18.85
C VAL A 184 -1.23 6.22 20.37
N PHE A 185 -0.49 5.37 21.07
CA PHE A 185 -0.55 5.14 22.51
C PHE A 185 0.76 5.61 23.14
N LEU A 186 0.75 6.81 23.72
CA LEU A 186 1.97 7.47 24.25
C LEU A 186 2.69 6.66 25.33
N LYS A 187 1.95 5.86 26.11
CA LYS A 187 2.47 5.03 27.22
C LYS A 187 2.52 3.53 26.89
N GLY A 188 2.45 3.18 25.59
CA GLY A 188 2.26 1.80 25.15
C GLY A 188 0.78 1.39 25.15
N HIS A 189 0.43 0.46 24.26
CA HIS A 189 -0.95 0.00 24.12
C HIS A 189 -1.34 -1.05 25.19
N GLY A 190 -0.36 -1.77 25.76
CA GLY A 190 -0.58 -2.75 26.83
C GLY A 190 -1.44 -3.95 26.40
N PHE A 191 -1.26 -4.41 25.16
CA PHE A 191 -1.98 -5.59 24.64
C PHE A 191 -1.08 -6.80 24.87
N ASP A 192 -1.60 -7.82 25.56
CA ASP A 192 -0.86 -9.05 25.91
C ASP A 192 -0.36 -9.83 24.68
N HIS A 193 -0.89 -9.51 23.50
CA HIS A 193 -0.52 -10.11 22.21
C HIS A 193 -0.11 -9.04 21.19
N GLY A 194 0.87 -8.20 21.53
CA GLY A 194 1.39 -7.11 20.68
C GLY A 194 1.91 -7.50 19.29
N HIS A 195 1.94 -8.79 18.95
CA HIS A 195 2.29 -9.32 17.62
C HIS A 195 1.25 -10.29 17.09
N ALA A 196 -0.03 -10.01 17.33
CA ALA A 196 -1.14 -10.76 16.77
C ALA A 196 -2.12 -9.88 16.00
N LEU A 197 -2.65 -10.40 14.90
CA LEU A 197 -3.81 -9.82 14.24
C LEU A 197 -5.05 -10.09 15.09
N GLN A 198 -5.80 -9.04 15.44
CA GLN A 198 -7.09 -9.15 16.10
C GLN A 198 -8.18 -8.86 15.08
N GLN A 199 -9.14 -9.77 14.94
CA GLN A 199 -10.25 -9.62 14.03
C GLN A 199 -11.55 -9.98 14.73
N PHE A 200 -12.57 -9.15 14.54
CA PHE A 200 -13.91 -9.34 15.05
C PHE A 200 -14.86 -9.45 13.87
N VAL A 201 -15.68 -10.49 13.83
CA VAL A 201 -16.61 -10.77 12.73
C VAL A 201 -18.04 -10.89 13.23
N ASP A 202 -18.97 -10.39 12.42
CA ASP A 202 -20.41 -10.55 12.60
C ASP A 202 -21.06 -10.58 11.20
N VAL A 203 -22.34 -10.90 11.10
CA VAL A 203 -23.08 -10.94 9.84
C VAL A 203 -22.97 -9.59 9.14
N GLY A 204 -22.25 -9.58 8.01
CA GLY A 204 -22.02 -8.40 7.20
C GLY A 204 -21.07 -7.36 7.80
N LYS A 205 -20.43 -7.62 8.95
CA LYS A 205 -19.49 -6.68 9.60
C LYS A 205 -18.15 -7.34 9.93
N ARG A 206 -17.09 -6.54 9.86
CA ARG A 206 -15.74 -6.96 10.25
C ARG A 206 -15.00 -5.79 10.85
N ALA A 207 -14.43 -5.97 12.03
CA ALA A 207 -13.45 -5.06 12.59
C ALA A 207 -12.14 -5.80 12.79
N GLY A 208 -11.05 -5.07 12.92
CA GLY A 208 -9.80 -5.67 13.34
C GLY A 208 -8.70 -4.65 13.52
N PHE A 209 -7.67 -5.04 14.25
CA PHE A 209 -6.50 -4.22 14.44
C PHE A 209 -5.23 -5.06 14.48
N ILE A 210 -4.11 -4.43 14.13
CA ILE A 210 -2.76 -4.97 14.28
C ILE A 210 -1.90 -3.91 14.94
N ALA A 211 -1.10 -4.32 15.93
CA ALA A 211 -0.03 -3.47 16.45
C ALA A 211 1.15 -3.44 15.48
N LEU A 212 1.62 -2.23 15.17
CA LEU A 212 2.82 -1.96 14.36
C LEU A 212 4.06 -2.00 15.23
N ASN A 213 3.93 -1.47 16.45
CA ASN A 213 4.90 -1.51 17.55
C ASN A 213 4.14 -1.26 18.87
N ASP A 214 4.85 -1.20 20.00
CA ASP A 214 4.26 -1.00 21.33
C ASP A 214 3.37 0.26 21.44
N ARG A 215 3.62 1.28 20.61
CA ARG A 215 2.90 2.56 20.67
C ARG A 215 1.90 2.77 19.54
N ASN A 216 1.99 2.05 18.43
CA ASN A 216 1.19 2.32 17.24
C ASN A 216 0.38 1.09 16.83
N CYS A 217 -0.94 1.26 16.64
CA CYS A 217 -1.81 0.21 16.11
C CYS A 217 -2.61 0.73 14.92
N ILE A 218 -2.77 -0.11 13.90
CA ILE A 218 -3.74 0.13 12.83
C ILE A 218 -5.04 -0.59 13.12
N GLY A 219 -6.17 0.11 12.99
CA GLY A 219 -7.52 -0.45 13.04
C GLY A 219 -8.24 -0.33 11.69
N SER A 220 -9.15 -1.28 11.42
CA SER A 220 -10.09 -1.23 10.30
C SER A 220 -11.49 -1.69 10.72
N LEU A 221 -12.52 -1.14 10.08
CA LEU A 221 -13.93 -1.45 10.34
C LEU A 221 -14.76 -1.48 9.04
N TRP A 222 -15.63 -2.47 8.90
CA TRP A 222 -16.56 -2.72 7.79
C TRP A 222 -17.95 -3.07 8.35
N PRO A 223 -19.09 -2.59 7.82
CA PRO A 223 -19.44 -1.25 7.35
C PRO A 223 -20.44 -0.53 8.29
N ARG A 224 -20.73 0.74 7.95
CA ARG A 224 -21.52 1.78 8.66
C ARG A 224 -20.85 2.35 9.92
N VAL A 225 -19.91 3.28 9.71
CA VAL A 225 -19.91 4.67 10.26
C VAL A 225 -18.64 5.38 9.77
N LEU A 226 -18.82 6.64 9.37
CA LEU A 226 -17.75 7.59 9.03
C LEU A 226 -16.70 7.68 10.15
N LEU A 227 -15.44 7.67 9.74
CA LEU A 227 -14.26 7.83 10.58
C LEU A 227 -14.34 9.09 11.46
N LYS A 228 -14.24 8.90 12.77
CA LYS A 228 -13.45 9.77 13.66
C LYS A 228 -12.57 8.88 14.53
N VAL A 229 -11.34 9.34 14.73
CA VAL A 229 -10.26 8.76 15.54
C VAL A 229 -10.80 7.93 16.70
N TRP A 230 -10.44 6.64 16.74
CA TRP A 230 -10.81 5.76 17.85
C TRP A 230 -10.00 6.16 19.08
N LYS A 231 -10.69 6.56 20.16
CA LYS A 231 -10.07 6.79 21.47
C LYS A 231 -9.65 5.46 22.10
N LYS A 232 -8.61 5.49 22.94
CA LYS A 232 -8.08 4.33 23.67
C LYS A 232 -9.20 3.52 24.36
N GLU A 233 -10.20 4.19 24.94
CA GLU A 233 -11.33 3.51 25.59
C GLU A 233 -12.21 2.70 24.64
N GLN A 234 -12.38 3.12 23.38
CA GLN A 234 -13.23 2.42 22.39
C GLN A 234 -12.57 1.14 21.91
N ILE A 235 -11.24 1.16 21.71
CA ILE A 235 -10.46 -0.02 21.35
C ILE A 235 -10.41 -1.00 22.55
N GLN A 236 -10.26 -0.48 23.78
CA GLN A 236 -10.27 -1.30 24.99
C GLN A 236 -11.64 -1.94 25.28
N LYS A 237 -12.76 -1.27 24.98
CA LYS A 237 -14.11 -1.86 25.10
C LYS A 237 -14.30 -3.04 24.15
N LEU A 238 -13.88 -2.91 22.88
CA LEU A 238 -13.87 -4.01 21.93
C LEU A 238 -12.98 -5.17 22.38
N TYR A 239 -11.80 -4.87 22.94
CA TYR A 239 -10.86 -5.88 23.42
C TYR A 239 -11.34 -6.62 24.68
N LYS A 240 -12.02 -5.93 25.60
CA LYS A 240 -12.47 -6.50 26.89
C LYS A 240 -13.86 -7.14 26.86
N GLY A 241 -14.56 -7.13 25.72
CA GLY A 241 -15.85 -7.80 25.57
C GLY A 241 -16.94 -7.35 26.55
N ARG A 242 -16.96 -6.07 26.96
CA ARG A 242 -18.04 -5.46 27.76
C ARG A 242 -18.72 -4.35 26.99
#